data_AF-A0A372DN60-F1
#
_entry.id   AF-A0A372DN60-F1
#
_cell.length_a   1.000
_cell.length_b   1.000
_cell.length_c   1.000
_cell.angle_alpha   90.00
_cell.angle_beta   90.00
_cell.angle_gamma   90.00
#
_symmetry.space_group_name_H-M   'P 1'
#
loop_
_entity.id
_entity.type
_entity.pdbx_description
1 polymer ?
#
loop_
_entity_poly.entity_id
_entity_poly.type
_entity_poly.pdbx_seq_one_letter_code
_entity_poly.pdbx_strand_id
1 'polypeptide(L)'
;MNTMPGADQVLGRALALRVLELEVAEWLDDALGKTILPATAVKCLRSNILDEERHDKVLGMAAQIYQLTTDRDEAEAKQIHQQWIHHPDHPLVKAFVLENSVFFVILPLLRMFGGVGLGIISGDISGDESVHAAVHRQAAHDLGLTYSSSLDRLRRDTVGWLVDGLRIPEAGRSGKPQRWLDASDSLLYQGASDLVETRRAIQPAFFEIANDALPSYR
;
A
#
# COMPACT_ATOMS: atom_id res chain seq x y z
N MET A 1 -10.55 2.17 19.68
CA MET A 1 -9.69 1.33 18.82
C MET A 1 -8.26 1.49 19.27
N ASN A 2 -7.49 0.41 19.32
CA ASN A 2 -6.11 0.43 19.81
C ASN A 2 -5.14 0.72 18.67
N THR A 3 -5.01 1.98 18.26
CA THR A 3 -3.89 2.46 17.43
C THR A 3 -2.74 2.92 18.33
N MET A 4 -1.52 2.97 17.78
CA MET A 4 -0.39 3.55 18.49
C MET A 4 -0.58 5.07 18.64
N PRO A 5 -0.47 5.64 19.85
CA PRO A 5 -0.56 7.09 20.04
C PRO A 5 0.38 7.86 19.12
N GLY A 6 -0.14 8.90 18.46
CA GLY A 6 0.63 9.72 17.51
C GLY A 6 0.73 9.15 16.09
N ALA A 7 0.14 7.98 15.81
CA ALA A 7 0.10 7.40 14.46
C ALA A 7 -1.17 7.75 13.68
N ASP A 8 -2.20 8.31 14.33
CA ASP A 8 -3.55 8.45 13.79
C ASP A 8 -3.58 9.16 12.43
N GLN A 9 -2.84 10.25 12.27
CA GLN A 9 -2.77 10.97 10.99
C GLN A 9 -2.19 10.10 9.87
N VAL A 10 -1.12 9.37 10.14
CA VAL A 10 -0.44 8.52 9.14
C VAL A 10 -1.31 7.32 8.77
N LEU A 11 -2.00 6.74 9.75
CA LEU A 11 -2.98 5.68 9.52
C LEU A 11 -4.20 6.19 8.74
N GLY A 12 -4.69 7.39 9.06
CA GLY A 12 -5.75 8.06 8.30
C GLY A 12 -5.35 8.30 6.85
N ARG A 13 -4.15 8.82 6.60
CA ARG A 13 -3.59 9.00 5.24
C ARG A 13 -3.37 7.68 4.51
N ALA A 14 -2.88 6.65 5.20
CA ALA A 14 -2.73 5.30 4.66
C ALA A 14 -4.08 4.76 4.16
N LEU A 15 -5.13 4.92 4.98
CA LEU A 15 -6.48 4.53 4.61
C LEU A 15 -7.08 5.45 3.52
N ALA A 16 -6.74 6.74 3.48
CA ALA A 16 -7.15 7.65 2.42
C ALA A 16 -6.64 7.20 1.04
N LEU A 17 -5.41 6.68 0.97
CA LEU A 17 -4.77 6.21 -0.25
C LEU A 17 -5.34 4.89 -0.81
N ARG A 18 -6.31 4.25 -0.14
CA ARG A 18 -7.06 3.10 -0.68
C ARG A 18 -7.68 3.37 -2.05
N VAL A 19 -7.92 4.64 -2.41
CA VAL A 19 -8.41 5.04 -3.73
C VAL A 19 -7.49 4.66 -4.89
N LEU A 20 -6.23 4.28 -4.59
CA LEU A 20 -5.27 3.82 -5.58
C LEU A 20 -5.45 2.34 -5.98
N GLU A 21 -6.17 1.52 -5.19
CA GLU A 21 -6.34 0.07 -5.44
C GLU A 21 -7.08 -0.20 -6.77
N LEU A 22 -8.25 0.42 -6.97
CA LEU A 22 -9.07 0.17 -8.16
C LEU A 22 -8.41 0.63 -9.47
N GLU A 23 -7.53 1.62 -9.40
CA GLU A 23 -6.80 2.07 -10.59
C GLU A 23 -5.82 1.04 -11.10
N VAL A 24 -5.20 0.27 -10.19
CA VAL A 24 -4.31 -0.82 -10.58
C VAL A 24 -5.09 -1.81 -11.44
N ALA A 25 -6.30 -2.19 -11.02
CA ALA A 25 -7.15 -3.08 -11.80
C ALA A 25 -7.46 -2.55 -13.21
N GLU A 26 -7.91 -1.29 -13.31
CA GLU A 26 -8.23 -0.66 -14.62
C GLU A 26 -6.99 -0.56 -15.53
N TRP A 27 -5.83 -0.22 -14.96
CA TRP A 27 -4.57 -0.14 -15.69
C TRP A 27 -4.11 -1.49 -16.21
N LEU A 28 -4.31 -2.57 -15.45
CA LEU A 28 -3.99 -3.92 -15.90
C LEU A 28 -4.88 -4.35 -17.06
N ASP A 29 -6.18 -4.05 -17.01
CA ASP A 29 -7.09 -4.33 -18.12
C ASP A 29 -6.72 -3.55 -19.40
N ASP A 30 -6.37 -2.27 -19.27
CA ASP A 30 -5.88 -1.46 -20.39
C ASP A 30 -4.57 -2.02 -20.98
N ALA A 31 -3.62 -2.42 -20.11
CA ALA A 31 -2.36 -3.03 -20.53
C ALA A 31 -2.57 -4.36 -21.26
N LEU A 32 -3.49 -5.20 -20.78
CA LEU A 32 -3.88 -6.46 -21.41
C LEU A 32 -4.53 -6.26 -22.78
N GLY A 33 -5.26 -5.16 -22.99
CA GLY A 33 -5.84 -4.81 -24.28
C GLY A 33 -4.80 -4.34 -25.32
N LYS A 34 -3.68 -3.78 -24.85
CA LYS A 34 -2.64 -3.17 -25.70
C LYS A 34 -1.44 -4.08 -25.96
N THR A 35 -1.31 -5.17 -25.20
CA THR A 35 -0.08 -5.97 -25.16
C THR A 35 -0.34 -7.46 -25.28
N ILE A 36 0.50 -8.15 -26.05
CA ILE A 36 0.48 -9.61 -26.14
C ILE A 36 1.39 -10.17 -25.06
N LEU A 37 0.80 -10.79 -24.04
CA LEU A 37 1.51 -11.49 -22.97
C LEU A 37 1.23 -13.01 -23.03
N PRO A 38 2.11 -13.85 -22.48
CA PRO A 38 1.85 -15.28 -22.33
C PRO A 38 0.52 -15.52 -21.59
N ALA A 39 -0.23 -16.55 -21.98
CA ALA A 39 -1.54 -16.85 -21.40
C ALA A 39 -1.50 -17.03 -19.86
N THR A 40 -0.40 -17.55 -19.33
CA THR A 40 -0.16 -17.68 -17.89
C THR A 40 -0.03 -16.32 -17.20
N ALA A 41 0.72 -15.38 -17.79
CA ALA A 41 0.84 -14.01 -17.29
C ALA A 41 -0.51 -13.29 -17.32
N VAL A 42 -1.26 -13.42 -18.41
CA VAL A 42 -2.63 -12.85 -18.52
C VAL A 42 -3.54 -13.40 -17.41
N LYS A 43 -3.47 -14.71 -17.13
CA LYS A 43 -4.25 -15.33 -16.06
C LYS A 43 -3.85 -14.79 -14.68
N CYS A 44 -2.57 -14.58 -14.41
CA CYS A 44 -2.10 -13.96 -13.18
C CYS A 44 -2.61 -12.53 -13.05
N LEU A 45 -2.44 -11.69 -14.08
CA LEU A 45 -2.91 -10.30 -14.06
C LEU A 45 -4.42 -10.19 -13.80
N ARG A 46 -5.23 -11.06 -14.42
CA ARG A 46 -6.67 -11.14 -14.15
C ARG A 46 -7.00 -11.62 -12.74
N SER A 47 -6.15 -12.44 -12.12
CA SER A 47 -6.30 -12.82 -10.72
C SER A 47 -6.04 -11.61 -9.83
N ASN A 48 -4.98 -10.84 -10.12
CA ASN A 48 -4.62 -9.65 -9.36
C ASN A 48 -5.77 -8.63 -9.36
N ILE A 49 -6.40 -8.40 -10.52
CA ILE A 49 -7.60 -7.53 -10.62
C ILE A 49 -8.70 -7.91 -9.61
N LEU A 50 -8.95 -9.22 -9.42
CA LEU A 50 -9.95 -9.70 -8.45
C LEU A 50 -9.49 -9.56 -6.99
N ASP A 51 -8.18 -9.48 -6.76
CA ASP A 51 -7.60 -9.18 -5.45
C ASP A 51 -7.81 -7.69 -5.14
N GLU A 52 -7.56 -6.78 -6.09
CA GLU A 52 -7.76 -5.32 -5.92
C GLU A 52 -9.19 -4.97 -5.50
N GLU A 53 -10.20 -5.60 -6.13
CA GLU A 53 -11.61 -5.40 -5.74
C GLU A 53 -11.89 -5.80 -4.29
N ARG A 54 -11.18 -6.82 -3.79
CA ARG A 54 -11.30 -7.29 -2.40
C ARG A 54 -10.53 -6.39 -1.45
N HIS A 55 -9.35 -5.92 -1.85
CA HIS A 55 -8.52 -5.00 -1.09
C HIS A 55 -9.24 -3.66 -0.90
N ASP A 56 -9.79 -3.07 -1.96
CA ASP A 56 -10.61 -1.84 -1.90
C ASP A 56 -11.76 -2.00 -0.90
N LYS A 57 -12.51 -3.09 -1.00
CA LYS A 57 -13.64 -3.34 -0.11
C LYS A 57 -13.21 -3.43 1.36
N VAL A 58 -12.15 -4.18 1.66
CA VAL A 58 -11.67 -4.36 3.04
C VAL A 58 -11.07 -3.07 3.59
N LEU A 59 -10.25 -2.35 2.81
CA LEU A 59 -9.68 -1.07 3.22
C LEU A 59 -10.76 0.02 3.35
N GLY A 60 -11.79 -0.02 2.51
CA GLY A 60 -12.97 0.83 2.62
C GLY A 60 -13.76 0.58 3.92
N MET A 61 -13.96 -0.69 4.28
CA MET A 61 -14.54 -1.05 5.59
C MET A 61 -13.64 -0.58 6.74
N ALA A 62 -12.32 -0.78 6.63
CA ALA A 62 -11.37 -0.33 7.64
C ALA A 62 -11.44 1.19 7.83
N ALA A 63 -11.49 1.97 6.75
CA ALA A 63 -11.63 3.43 6.80
C ALA A 63 -12.92 3.86 7.52
N GLN A 64 -14.06 3.21 7.23
CA GLN A 64 -15.34 3.50 7.87
C GLN A 64 -15.38 3.13 9.37
N ILE A 65 -14.72 2.04 9.74
CA ILE A 65 -14.64 1.57 11.12
C ILE A 65 -13.72 2.48 11.91
N TYR A 66 -12.48 2.68 11.43
CA TYR A 66 -11.45 3.41 12.16
C TYR A 66 -11.70 4.92 12.22
N GLN A 67 -12.35 5.51 11.22
CA GLN A 67 -12.69 6.95 11.16
C GLN A 67 -11.49 7.87 11.43
N LEU A 68 -10.30 7.44 11.00
CA LEU A 68 -9.06 8.20 11.13
C LEU A 68 -8.84 9.17 9.97
N THR A 69 -9.53 8.96 8.85
CA THR A 69 -9.40 9.81 7.68
C THR A 69 -10.22 11.09 7.84
N THR A 70 -9.60 12.23 7.59
CA THR A 70 -10.28 13.52 7.55
C THR A 70 -10.77 13.86 6.14
N ASP A 71 -11.74 14.78 6.02
CA ASP A 71 -12.17 15.30 4.70
C ASP A 71 -11.00 15.87 3.89
N ARG A 72 -10.02 16.45 4.59
CA ARG A 72 -8.80 16.95 3.98
C ARG A 72 -7.93 15.82 3.43
N ASP A 73 -7.72 14.75 4.20
CA ASP A 73 -6.94 13.61 3.75
C ASP A 73 -7.62 12.91 2.54
N GLU A 74 -8.95 12.77 2.56
CA GLU A 74 -9.72 12.25 1.41
C GLU A 74 -9.56 13.14 0.16
N ALA A 75 -9.61 14.47 0.32
CA ALA A 75 -9.46 15.40 -0.80
C ALA A 75 -8.03 15.39 -1.37
N GLU A 76 -7.01 15.39 -0.51
CA GLU A 76 -5.61 15.32 -0.91
C GLU A 76 -5.27 13.96 -1.55
N ALA A 77 -5.78 12.84 -1.00
CA ALA A 77 -5.62 11.52 -1.61
C ALA A 77 -6.26 11.42 -3.01
N LYS A 78 -7.43 12.03 -3.21
CA LYS A 78 -8.03 12.16 -4.55
C LYS A 78 -7.16 12.97 -5.51
N GLN A 79 -6.51 14.04 -5.05
CA GLN A 79 -5.58 14.78 -5.91
C GLN A 79 -4.36 13.95 -6.30
N ILE A 80 -3.78 13.21 -5.36
CA ILE A 80 -2.67 12.27 -5.62
C ILE A 80 -3.13 11.22 -6.62
N HIS A 81 -4.30 10.61 -6.42
CA HIS A 81 -4.90 9.65 -7.34
C HIS A 81 -5.04 10.20 -8.76
N GLN A 82 -5.54 11.43 -8.93
CA GLN A 82 -5.59 12.06 -10.25
C GLN A 82 -4.21 12.25 -10.87
N GLN A 83 -3.15 12.54 -10.09
CA GLN A 83 -1.80 12.62 -10.63
C GLN A 83 -1.31 11.27 -11.16
N TRP A 84 -1.63 10.17 -10.48
CA TRP A 84 -1.31 8.80 -10.94
C TRP A 84 -2.06 8.40 -12.19
N ILE A 85 -3.36 8.70 -12.28
CA ILE A 85 -4.18 8.46 -13.49
C ILE A 85 -3.55 9.14 -14.70
N HIS A 86 -3.29 10.44 -14.58
CA HIS A 86 -2.84 11.28 -15.69
C HIS A 86 -1.33 11.15 -15.99
N HIS A 87 -0.58 10.40 -15.19
CA HIS A 87 0.83 10.20 -15.44
C HIS A 87 1.05 9.44 -16.76
N PRO A 88 1.97 9.88 -17.65
CA PRO A 88 2.11 9.35 -19.01
C PRO A 88 2.78 7.96 -19.09
N ASP A 89 3.39 7.49 -18.01
CA ASP A 89 4.01 6.16 -17.99
C ASP A 89 2.99 5.04 -18.23
N HIS A 90 3.50 3.95 -18.81
CA HIS A 90 2.68 2.80 -19.16
C HIS A 90 1.91 2.28 -17.92
N PRO A 91 0.62 1.91 -18.05
CA PRO A 91 -0.22 1.47 -16.93
C PRO A 91 0.42 0.36 -16.06
N LEU A 92 0.99 -0.67 -16.71
CA LEU A 92 1.73 -1.74 -16.01
C LEU A 92 2.93 -1.24 -15.19
N VAL A 93 3.62 -0.20 -15.65
CA VAL A 93 4.75 0.41 -14.92
C VAL A 93 4.23 1.21 -13.73
N LYS A 94 3.10 1.91 -13.87
CA LYS A 94 2.47 2.62 -12.75
C LYS A 94 2.03 1.64 -11.65
N ALA A 95 1.37 0.55 -12.02
CA ALA A 95 1.01 -0.55 -11.10
C ALA A 95 2.25 -1.11 -10.38
N PHE A 96 3.28 -1.49 -11.15
CA PHE A 96 4.55 -1.98 -10.62
C PHE A 96 5.16 -1.02 -9.58
N VAL A 97 5.23 0.29 -9.88
CA VAL A 97 5.81 1.27 -8.95
C VAL A 97 4.95 1.41 -7.68
N LEU A 98 3.62 1.48 -7.81
CA LEU A 98 2.71 1.60 -6.67
C LEU A 98 2.84 0.44 -5.69
N GLU A 99 2.73 -0.79 -6.18
CA GLU A 99 2.79 -2.00 -5.33
C GLU A 99 4.13 -2.12 -4.63
N ASN A 100 5.22 -1.96 -5.40
CA ASN A 100 6.55 -2.20 -4.86
C ASN A 100 7.01 -1.12 -3.88
N SER A 101 6.52 0.11 -3.99
CA SER A 101 7.16 1.22 -3.28
C SER A 101 6.21 2.17 -2.57
N VAL A 102 4.90 2.02 -2.76
CA VAL A 102 3.86 2.75 -2.01
C VAL A 102 3.06 1.78 -1.14
N PHE A 103 2.48 0.71 -1.70
CA PHE A 103 1.72 -0.27 -0.91
C PHE A 103 2.61 -1.05 0.06
N PHE A 104 3.83 -1.43 -0.35
CA PHE A 104 4.84 -1.98 0.56
C PHE A 104 5.36 -1.00 1.63
N VAL A 105 4.89 0.25 1.65
CA VAL A 105 5.08 1.20 2.75
C VAL A 105 3.79 1.36 3.56
N ILE A 106 2.65 1.50 2.90
CA ILE A 106 1.32 1.61 3.52
C ILE A 106 1.03 0.37 4.39
N LEU A 107 1.16 -0.84 3.82
CA LEU A 107 0.78 -2.06 4.51
C LEU A 107 1.62 -2.27 5.78
N PRO A 108 2.95 -2.10 5.78
CA PRO A 108 3.70 -2.23 7.03
C PRO A 108 3.47 -1.08 8.03
N LEU A 109 3.08 0.13 7.59
CA LEU A 109 2.62 1.20 8.49
C LEU A 109 1.32 0.80 9.21
N LEU A 110 0.31 0.33 8.46
CA LEU A 110 -0.94 -0.19 9.01
C LEU A 110 -0.68 -1.32 9.99
N ARG A 111 0.25 -2.23 9.66
CA ARG A 111 0.63 -3.35 10.51
C ARG A 111 1.32 -2.91 11.80
N MET A 112 2.25 -1.95 11.70
CA MET A 112 3.06 -1.55 12.84
C MET A 112 2.29 -0.66 13.82
N PHE A 113 1.40 0.19 13.31
CA PHE A 113 0.77 1.23 14.12
C PHE A 113 -0.74 1.10 14.27
N GLY A 114 -1.41 0.29 13.45
CA GLY A 114 -2.87 0.19 13.39
C GLY A 114 -3.52 -0.81 14.35
N GLY A 115 -2.72 -1.43 15.23
CA GLY A 115 -3.18 -2.46 16.16
C GLY A 115 -3.55 -3.77 15.46
N VAL A 116 -4.27 -4.64 16.17
CA VAL A 116 -4.56 -6.01 15.70
C VAL A 116 -5.41 -6.02 14.43
N GLY A 117 -6.46 -5.20 14.34
CA GLY A 117 -7.38 -5.19 13.19
C GLY A 117 -6.71 -4.84 11.87
N LEU A 118 -6.06 -3.67 11.81
CA LEU A 118 -5.27 -3.26 10.65
C LEU A 118 -4.04 -4.14 10.42
N GLY A 119 -3.49 -4.75 11.47
CA GLY A 119 -2.41 -5.74 11.37
C GLY A 119 -2.83 -6.99 10.60
N ILE A 120 -4.01 -7.54 10.89
CA ILE A 120 -4.59 -8.68 10.18
C ILE A 120 -4.89 -8.30 8.73
N ILE A 121 -5.62 -7.20 8.52
CA ILE A 121 -5.97 -6.71 7.18
C ILE A 121 -4.73 -6.53 6.30
N SER A 122 -3.72 -5.84 6.83
CA SER A 122 -2.43 -5.66 6.15
C SER A 122 -1.71 -6.99 5.91
N GLY A 123 -1.76 -7.92 6.87
CA GLY A 123 -1.22 -9.27 6.77
C GLY A 123 -1.76 -10.02 5.55
N ASP A 124 -3.08 -10.05 5.42
CA ASP A 124 -3.77 -10.74 4.33
C ASP A 124 -3.42 -10.10 2.97
N ILE A 125 -3.56 -8.77 2.86
CA ILE A 125 -3.29 -8.03 1.61
C ILE A 125 -1.82 -8.17 1.16
N SER A 126 -0.86 -8.12 2.10
CA SER A 126 0.57 -8.22 1.77
C SER A 126 0.96 -9.54 1.10
N GLY A 127 0.21 -10.62 1.35
CA GLY A 127 0.43 -11.92 0.71
C GLY A 127 0.18 -11.87 -0.80
N ASP A 128 -0.94 -11.26 -1.19
CA ASP A 128 -1.34 -11.08 -2.58
C ASP A 128 -0.39 -10.11 -3.30
N GLU A 129 -0.12 -8.98 -2.67
CA GLU A 129 0.72 -7.89 -3.19
C GLU A 129 2.17 -8.31 -3.47
N SER A 130 2.69 -9.28 -2.71
CA SER A 130 4.01 -9.88 -2.99
C SER A 130 4.04 -10.60 -4.33
N VAL A 131 2.92 -11.23 -4.72
CA VAL A 131 2.77 -11.89 -6.02
C VAL A 131 2.52 -10.86 -7.11
N HIS A 132 1.67 -9.86 -6.87
CA HIS A 132 1.38 -8.78 -7.82
C HIS A 132 2.66 -8.05 -8.23
N ALA A 133 3.41 -7.59 -7.23
CA ALA A 133 4.68 -6.91 -7.42
C ALA A 133 5.70 -7.73 -8.23
N ALA A 134 5.73 -9.05 -8.04
CA ALA A 134 6.61 -9.94 -8.79
C ALA A 134 6.15 -10.10 -10.25
N VAL A 135 4.85 -10.31 -10.46
CA VAL A 135 4.24 -10.48 -11.79
C VAL A 135 4.37 -9.19 -12.59
N HIS A 136 4.03 -8.03 -12.03
CA HIS A 136 4.06 -6.74 -12.72
C HIS A 136 5.49 -6.32 -13.03
N ARG A 137 6.44 -6.53 -12.12
CA ARG A 137 7.87 -6.31 -12.39
C ARG A 137 8.35 -7.16 -13.56
N GLN A 138 8.04 -8.46 -13.56
CA GLN A 138 8.48 -9.36 -14.62
C GLN A 138 7.84 -9.00 -15.95
N ALA A 139 6.54 -8.71 -15.97
CA ALA A 139 5.84 -8.32 -17.19
C ALA A 139 6.36 -6.99 -17.74
N ALA A 140 6.64 -5.99 -16.89
CA ALA A 140 7.25 -4.74 -17.32
C ALA A 140 8.66 -4.97 -17.92
N HIS A 141 9.46 -5.81 -17.27
CA HIS A 141 10.79 -6.19 -17.76
C HIS A 141 10.73 -6.87 -19.13
N ASP A 142 9.86 -7.86 -19.30
CA ASP A 142 9.73 -8.63 -20.55
C ASP A 142 9.25 -7.77 -21.73
N LEU A 143 8.52 -6.70 -21.43
CA LEU A 143 8.08 -5.70 -22.41
C LEU A 143 9.10 -4.59 -22.64
N GLY A 144 10.26 -4.62 -21.96
CA GLY A 144 11.28 -3.57 -22.04
C GLY A 144 10.81 -2.22 -21.49
N LEU A 145 9.82 -2.22 -20.59
CA LEU A 145 9.27 -1.02 -19.99
C LEU A 145 10.10 -0.60 -18.77
N THR A 146 10.27 0.71 -18.61
CA THR A 146 10.96 1.31 -17.46
C THR A 146 10.16 2.50 -16.96
N TYR A 147 10.27 2.80 -15.67
CA TYR A 147 9.65 3.98 -15.09
C TYR A 147 10.47 5.23 -15.41
N SER A 148 9.78 6.34 -15.64
CA SER A 148 10.40 7.64 -15.81
C SER A 148 10.79 8.26 -14.48
N SER A 149 11.71 9.23 -14.52
CA SER A 149 12.08 10.01 -13.34
C SER A 149 10.91 10.82 -12.76
N SER A 150 9.92 11.17 -13.58
CA SER A 150 8.71 11.87 -13.10
C SER A 150 7.79 10.93 -12.32
N LEU A 151 7.68 9.66 -12.72
CA LEU A 151 6.92 8.67 -11.97
C LEU A 151 7.58 8.38 -10.62
N ASP A 152 8.91 8.26 -10.61
CA ASP A 152 9.68 8.11 -9.37
C ASP A 152 9.50 9.30 -8.42
N ARG A 153 9.49 10.53 -8.95
CA ARG A 153 9.16 11.72 -8.17
C ARG A 153 7.74 11.65 -7.60
N LEU A 154 6.74 11.29 -8.42
CA LEU A 154 5.35 11.16 -7.98
C LEU A 154 5.19 10.13 -6.84
N ARG A 155 5.86 8.99 -6.94
CA ARG A 155 5.96 8.00 -5.86
C ARG A 155 6.53 8.63 -4.59
N ARG A 156 7.69 9.30 -4.70
CA ARG A 156 8.35 9.91 -3.54
C ARG A 156 7.47 10.96 -2.87
N ASP A 157 6.78 11.79 -3.66
CA ASP A 157 5.84 12.80 -3.18
C ASP A 157 4.62 12.15 -2.50
N THR A 158 4.11 11.06 -3.06
CA THR A 158 3.01 10.27 -2.47
C THR A 158 3.39 9.72 -1.10
N VAL A 159 4.56 9.07 -0.98
CA VAL A 159 5.05 8.54 0.30
C VAL A 159 5.41 9.67 1.26
N GLY A 160 6.01 10.75 0.76
CA GLY A 160 6.31 11.95 1.55
C GLY A 160 5.06 12.51 2.21
N TRP A 161 3.99 12.69 1.44
CA TRP A 161 2.70 13.11 1.96
C TRP A 161 2.15 12.14 3.01
N LEU A 162 2.23 10.84 2.74
CA LEU A 162 1.77 9.81 3.68
C LEU A 162 2.45 9.92 5.05
N VAL A 163 3.78 10.10 5.08
CA VAL A 163 4.57 10.01 6.33
C VAL A 163 5.00 11.34 6.93
N ASP A 164 4.72 12.49 6.31
CA ASP A 164 5.21 13.81 6.74
C ASP A 164 4.99 14.09 8.24
N GLY A 165 3.81 13.74 8.75
CA GLY A 165 3.42 13.94 10.15
C GLY A 165 3.93 12.89 11.15
N LEU A 166 4.59 11.82 10.69
CA LEU A 166 4.96 10.70 11.56
C LEU A 166 6.03 11.11 12.57
N ARG A 167 5.67 11.23 13.85
CA ARG A 167 6.62 11.56 14.93
C ARG A 167 6.27 10.78 16.19
N ILE A 168 6.85 9.59 16.33
CA ILE A 168 6.60 8.69 17.48
C ILE A 168 7.95 8.29 18.10
N PRO A 169 8.46 9.06 19.08
CA PRO A 169 9.77 8.81 19.68
C PRO A 169 9.95 7.38 20.21
N GLU A 170 8.90 6.81 20.80
CA GLU A 170 8.88 5.48 21.40
C GLU A 170 9.04 4.37 20.35
N ALA A 171 8.66 4.64 19.10
CA ALA A 171 8.85 3.73 17.96
C ALA A 171 10.28 3.81 17.36
N GLY A 172 11.18 4.60 17.97
CA GLY A 172 12.58 4.69 17.58
C GLY A 172 12.77 5.11 16.12
N ARG A 173 13.46 4.28 15.33
CA ARG A 173 13.64 4.54 13.89
C ARG A 173 12.31 4.53 13.13
N SER A 174 11.38 3.65 13.50
CA SER A 174 10.08 3.49 12.83
C SER A 174 9.18 4.70 12.97
N GLY A 175 9.34 5.49 14.04
CA GLY A 175 8.56 6.71 14.26
C GLY A 175 9.07 7.93 13.50
N LYS A 176 9.95 7.76 12.50
CA LYS A 176 10.54 8.84 11.69
C LYS A 176 10.12 8.69 10.23
N PRO A 177 9.70 9.77 9.54
CA PRO A 177 9.27 9.69 8.14
C PRO A 177 10.39 9.21 7.23
N GLN A 178 11.62 9.67 7.50
CA GLN A 178 12.77 9.40 6.66
C GLN A 178 12.98 7.91 6.44
N ARG A 179 12.74 7.07 7.46
CA ARG A 179 12.87 5.62 7.32
C ARG A 179 11.94 5.03 6.26
N TRP A 180 10.72 5.53 6.19
CA TRP A 180 9.70 5.03 5.27
C TRP A 180 9.93 5.55 3.85
N LEU A 181 10.43 6.78 3.72
CA LEU A 181 10.94 7.30 2.46
C LEU A 181 12.13 6.48 1.94
N ASP A 182 13.12 6.21 2.81
CA ASP A 182 14.29 5.40 2.47
C ASP A 182 13.90 3.95 2.11
N ALA A 183 12.89 3.40 2.79
CA ALA A 183 12.35 2.08 2.47
C ALA A 183 11.66 2.08 1.09
N SER A 184 10.86 3.11 0.77
CA SER A 184 10.24 3.28 -0.55
C SER A 184 11.30 3.35 -1.66
N ASP A 185 12.34 4.17 -1.45
CA ASP A 185 13.47 4.30 -2.38
C ASP A 185 14.18 2.95 -2.57
N SER A 186 14.50 2.25 -1.47
CA SER A 186 15.19 0.96 -1.53
C SER A 186 14.35 -0.12 -2.21
N LEU A 187 13.03 -0.15 -1.97
CA LEU A 187 12.14 -1.10 -2.61
C LEU A 187 12.04 -0.88 -4.12
N LEU A 188 11.95 0.37 -4.57
CA LEU A 188 11.91 0.67 -6.00
C LEU A 188 13.24 0.33 -6.67
N TYR A 189 14.37 0.76 -6.09
CA TYR A 189 15.68 0.68 -6.74
C TYR A 189 16.36 -0.69 -6.58
N GLN A 190 16.10 -1.40 -5.49
CA GLN A 190 16.82 -2.63 -5.11
C GLN A 190 15.88 -3.83 -4.92
N GLY A 191 14.56 -3.62 -4.88
CA GLY A 191 13.58 -4.68 -4.62
C GLY A 191 13.55 -5.18 -3.18
N ALA A 192 14.20 -4.47 -2.25
CA ALA A 192 14.27 -4.86 -0.84
C ALA A 192 14.34 -3.62 0.07
N SER A 193 13.91 -3.76 1.33
CA SER A 193 14.04 -2.72 2.34
C SER A 193 14.36 -3.28 3.73
N ASP A 194 14.85 -2.39 4.60
CA ASP A 194 15.10 -2.64 6.03
C ASP A 194 13.81 -2.49 6.86
N LEU A 195 12.72 -3.11 6.40
CA LEU A 195 11.44 -3.19 7.11
C LEU A 195 11.23 -4.57 7.76
N VAL A 196 12.29 -5.35 7.95
CA VAL A 196 12.22 -6.75 8.40
C VAL A 196 11.51 -6.93 9.74
N GLU A 197 11.62 -5.96 10.64
CA GLU A 197 10.95 -6.01 11.95
C GLU A 197 9.42 -5.89 11.87
N THR A 198 8.88 -5.37 10.76
CA THR A 198 7.42 -5.37 10.50
C THR A 198 6.85 -6.79 10.38
N ARG A 199 7.70 -7.81 10.15
CA ARG A 199 7.32 -9.22 10.12
C ARG A 199 6.84 -9.76 11.47
N ARG A 200 7.31 -9.18 12.59
CA ARG A 200 6.97 -9.67 13.94
C ARG A 200 5.53 -9.37 14.33
N ALA A 201 4.83 -8.52 13.57
CA ALA A 201 3.46 -8.11 13.81
C ALA A 201 2.41 -8.97 13.05
N ILE A 202 2.81 -10.13 12.48
CA ILE A 202 1.95 -10.95 11.60
C ILE A 202 1.03 -11.93 12.37
N GLN A 203 1.37 -12.32 13.60
CA GLN A 203 0.66 -13.40 14.31
C GLN A 203 0.27 -12.95 15.72
N PRO A 204 -0.98 -12.54 15.97
CA PRO A 204 -1.47 -12.40 17.33
C PRO A 204 -1.53 -13.79 17.99
N ALA A 205 -0.77 -14.00 19.06
CA ALA A 205 -0.97 -15.17 19.91
C ALA A 205 -2.30 -15.03 20.69
N PHE A 206 -2.90 -16.14 21.12
CA PHE A 206 -4.21 -16.19 21.80
C PHE A 206 -4.37 -15.21 22.98
N PHE A 207 -3.27 -14.75 23.58
CA PHE A 207 -3.25 -13.83 24.74
C PHE A 207 -2.81 -12.39 24.41
N GLU A 208 -2.49 -12.09 23.15
CA GLU A 208 -1.98 -10.78 22.72
C GLU A 208 -3.08 -9.81 22.27
N ILE A 209 -4.32 -10.31 22.12
CA ILE A 209 -5.49 -9.45 21.98
C ILE A 209 -5.99 -9.16 23.39
N ALA A 210 -5.77 -7.94 23.87
CA ALA A 210 -6.33 -7.50 25.14
C ALA A 210 -7.86 -7.64 25.10
N ASN A 211 -8.48 -8.12 26.18
CA ASN A 211 -9.92 -8.41 26.22
C ASN A 211 -10.79 -7.17 25.90
N ASP A 212 -10.27 -5.97 26.13
CA ASP A 212 -10.90 -4.69 25.80
C ASP A 212 -10.79 -4.31 24.31
N ALA A 213 -9.88 -4.95 23.56
CA ALA A 213 -9.70 -4.80 22.12
C ALA A 213 -10.59 -5.76 21.31
N LEU A 214 -11.25 -6.72 21.97
CA LEU A 214 -12.21 -7.61 21.32
C LEU A 214 -13.54 -6.87 21.04
N PRO A 215 -14.20 -7.12 19.89
CA PRO A 215 -15.54 -6.61 19.64
C PRO A 215 -16.48 -7.06 20.76
N SER A 216 -17.04 -6.08 21.49
CA SER A 216 -18.10 -6.36 22.45
C SER A 216 -19.41 -6.45 21.69
N TYR A 217 -20.01 -7.64 21.67
CA TYR A 217 -21.40 -7.80 21.26
C TYR A 217 -22.28 -7.16 22.35
N ARG A 218 -22.63 -5.89 22.17
CA ARG A 218 -23.74 -5.24 22.88
C ARG A 218 -24.91 -5.06 21.94
#